data_AF-A0A382KKY2-F1
#
_entry.id   AF-A0A382KKY2-F1
#
_cell.length_a   1.000
_cell.length_b   1.000
_cell.length_c   1.000
_cell.angle_alpha   90.00
_cell.angle_beta   90.00
_cell.angle_gamma   90.00
#
_symmetry.space_group_name_H-M   'P 1'
#
loop_
_entity.id
_entity.type
_entity.pdbx_description
1 polymer ?
#
loop_
_entity_poly.entity_id
_entity_poly.type
_entity_poly.pdbx_seq_one_letter_code
_entity_poly.pdbx_strand_id
1 'polypeptide(L)'
;MKKKPPTTEAIRRGFSILGLMQPNTSLTTRQIHSKLLDKGFSISLRTVERDMQLLPDIFPERILVIDLSKPYTYRLPRHHRKYSGMNPEEAVCLQLAFDYLIPLLPNRSLDPIAPYLREAEKVLEESQAAKMQKWKSKVLTQYEGLQLQPATIDSDILSNMHLALWDGRTIKVSYLSKNQTKPKDYVLHPGGL
;
A
#
# COMPACT_ATOMS: atom_id res chain seq x y z
N MET A 1 42.01 1.11 -14.64
CA MET A 1 40.96 2.15 -14.75
C MET A 1 39.61 1.44 -14.95
N LYS A 2 38.65 1.55 -14.02
CA LYS A 2 37.33 0.88 -14.19
C LYS A 2 36.52 1.64 -15.26
N LYS A 3 36.27 0.97 -16.40
CA LYS A 3 35.44 1.49 -17.50
C LYS A 3 34.08 1.94 -16.97
N LYS A 4 33.59 3.09 -17.45
CA LYS A 4 32.25 3.58 -17.15
C LYS A 4 31.25 2.47 -17.52
N PRO A 5 30.32 2.09 -16.63
CA PRO A 5 29.40 1.01 -16.93
C PRO A 5 28.59 1.37 -18.19
N PRO A 6 28.32 0.41 -19.09
CA PRO A 6 27.48 0.66 -20.26
C PRO A 6 26.12 1.19 -19.82
N THR A 7 25.49 2.06 -20.62
CA THR A 7 24.23 2.75 -20.29
C THR A 7 23.15 1.78 -19.78
N THR A 8 23.09 0.57 -20.35
CA THR A 8 22.19 -0.52 -19.93
C THR A 8 22.42 -0.99 -18.49
N GLU A 9 23.67 -1.09 -18.05
CA GLU A 9 24.02 -1.47 -16.67
C GLU A 9 23.63 -0.38 -15.66
N ALA A 10 23.70 0.89 -16.05
CA ALA A 10 23.22 1.98 -15.21
C ALA A 10 21.70 1.92 -15.03
N ILE A 11 20.95 1.66 -16.10
CA ILE A 11 19.48 1.47 -16.05
C ILE A 11 19.13 0.26 -15.17
N ARG A 12 19.75 -0.90 -15.41
CA ARG A 12 19.55 -2.13 -14.63
C ARG A 12 19.81 -1.91 -13.14
N ARG A 13 20.85 -1.15 -12.83
CA ARG A 13 21.22 -0.78 -11.45
C ARG A 13 20.20 0.16 -10.83
N GLY A 14 19.73 1.17 -11.56
CA GLY A 14 18.67 2.07 -11.09
C GLY A 14 17.40 1.33 -10.69
N PHE A 15 16.91 0.43 -11.56
CA PHE A 15 15.77 -0.43 -11.23
C PHE A 15 16.05 -1.35 -10.04
N SER A 16 17.27 -1.87 -9.91
CA SER A 16 17.67 -2.70 -8.77
C SER A 16 17.65 -1.92 -7.46
N ILE A 17 18.19 -0.69 -7.43
CA ILE A 17 18.16 0.21 -6.26
C ILE A 17 16.71 0.51 -5.86
N LEU A 18 15.90 0.87 -6.85
CA LEU A 18 14.48 1.16 -6.66
C LEU A 18 13.72 -0.04 -6.08
N GLY A 19 14.09 -1.27 -6.45
CA GLY A 19 13.53 -2.51 -5.90
C GLY A 19 14.00 -2.85 -4.48
N LEU A 20 15.05 -2.19 -3.96
CA LEU A 20 15.53 -2.38 -2.59
C LEU A 20 14.77 -1.52 -1.56
N MET A 21 14.08 -0.47 -1.99
CA MET A 21 13.39 0.47 -1.10
C MET A 21 12.17 -0.17 -0.44
N GLN A 22 12.04 -0.02 0.87
CA GLN A 22 10.92 -0.52 1.67
C GLN A 22 10.38 0.58 2.60
N PRO A 23 9.07 0.59 2.94
CA PRO A 23 8.45 1.73 3.65
C PRO A 23 8.88 1.86 5.12
N ASN A 24 9.26 0.75 5.75
CA ASN A 24 9.60 0.65 7.18
C ASN A 24 11.08 0.35 7.45
N THR A 25 11.90 0.30 6.40
CA THR A 25 13.32 -0.02 6.52
C THR A 25 14.11 0.97 5.69
N SER A 26 15.03 1.67 6.34
CA SER A 26 15.96 2.55 5.66
C SER A 26 17.30 1.87 5.43
N LEU A 27 17.94 2.22 4.32
CA LEU A 27 19.24 1.68 3.92
C LEU A 27 20.23 2.81 3.74
N THR A 28 21.44 2.64 4.26
CA THR A 28 22.59 3.49 3.92
C THR A 28 23.10 3.17 2.52
N THR A 29 23.84 4.10 1.91
CA THR A 29 24.51 3.85 0.61
C THR A 29 25.43 2.63 0.65
N ARG A 30 26.09 2.36 1.78
CA ARG A 30 26.92 1.15 1.96
C ARG A 30 26.10 -0.14 1.94
N GLN A 31 24.94 -0.15 2.62
CA GLN A 31 24.04 -1.30 2.59
C GLN A 31 23.45 -1.53 1.19
N ILE A 32 23.08 -0.46 0.49
CA ILE A 32 22.63 -0.53 -0.91
C ILE A 32 23.74 -1.13 -1.78
N HIS A 33 24.98 -0.65 -1.62
CA HIS A 33 26.14 -1.17 -2.36
C HIS A 33 26.36 -2.66 -2.11
N SER A 34 26.35 -3.11 -0.84
CA SER A 34 26.46 -4.54 -0.51
C SER A 34 25.37 -5.37 -1.18
N LYS A 35 24.10 -4.95 -1.09
CA LYS A 35 22.97 -5.66 -1.73
C LYS A 35 23.07 -5.70 -3.26
N LEU A 36 23.70 -4.70 -3.87
CA LEU A 36 23.98 -4.70 -5.31
C LEU A 36 25.12 -5.67 -5.65
N LEU A 37 26.18 -5.76 -4.84
CA LEU A 37 27.22 -6.77 -5.03
C LEU A 37 26.63 -8.18 -4.96
N ASP A 38 25.76 -8.45 -3.97
CA ASP A 38 25.07 -9.74 -3.80
C ASP A 38 24.17 -10.09 -5.01
N LYS A 39 23.63 -9.07 -5.68
CA LYS A 39 22.87 -9.20 -6.93
C LYS A 39 23.74 -9.34 -8.20
N GLY A 40 25.06 -9.44 -8.05
CA GLY A 40 26.02 -9.66 -9.15
C GLY A 40 26.53 -8.40 -9.85
N PHE A 41 26.33 -7.21 -9.27
CA PHE A 41 26.89 -5.97 -9.84
C PHE A 41 28.36 -5.79 -9.47
N SER A 42 29.24 -5.59 -10.44
CA SER A 42 30.65 -5.22 -10.19
C SER A 42 30.86 -3.70 -10.21
N ILE A 43 30.45 -3.02 -9.14
CA ILE A 43 30.48 -1.55 -9.03
C ILE A 43 31.21 -1.07 -7.77
N SER A 44 31.72 0.15 -7.79
CA SER A 44 32.31 0.79 -6.60
C SER A 44 31.24 1.52 -5.77
N LEU A 45 31.54 1.72 -4.48
CA LEU A 45 30.70 2.53 -3.60
C LEU A 45 30.46 3.94 -4.17
N ARG A 46 31.49 4.57 -4.75
CA ARG A 46 31.41 5.89 -5.40
C ARG A 46 30.41 5.93 -6.55
N THR A 47 30.18 4.82 -7.26
CA THR A 47 29.13 4.76 -8.29
C THR A 47 27.74 4.82 -7.65
N VAL A 48 27.52 4.03 -6.60
CA VAL A 48 26.24 4.02 -5.86
C VAL A 48 25.98 5.38 -5.21
N GLU A 49 26.99 6.03 -4.64
CA GLU A 49 26.88 7.39 -4.10
C GLU A 49 26.38 8.39 -5.15
N ARG A 50 26.93 8.36 -6.38
CA ARG A 50 26.43 9.20 -7.48
C ARG A 50 25.01 8.84 -7.89
N ASP A 51 24.66 7.56 -7.96
CA ASP A 51 23.30 7.15 -8.28
C ASP A 51 22.33 7.69 -7.22
N MET A 52 22.67 7.60 -5.94
CA MET A 52 21.84 8.08 -4.83
C MET A 52 21.80 9.61 -4.69
N GLN A 53 22.66 10.34 -5.40
CA GLN A 53 22.52 11.80 -5.56
C GLN A 53 21.48 12.17 -6.61
N LEU A 54 21.24 11.32 -7.62
CA LEU A 54 20.36 11.61 -8.75
C LEU A 54 18.98 10.94 -8.62
N LEU A 55 18.95 9.70 -8.15
CA LEU A 55 17.74 8.88 -8.12
C LEU A 55 16.61 9.44 -7.24
N PRO A 56 16.86 10.07 -6.07
CA PRO A 56 15.79 10.71 -5.31
C PRO A 56 15.09 11.83 -6.09
N ASP A 57 15.84 12.63 -6.85
CA ASP A 57 15.28 13.73 -7.65
C ASP A 57 14.46 13.19 -8.85
N ILE A 58 14.91 12.09 -9.45
CA ILE A 58 14.20 11.45 -10.57
C ILE A 58 12.96 10.68 -10.08
N PHE A 59 13.03 10.10 -8.88
CA PHE A 59 11.98 9.23 -8.32
C PHE A 59 11.59 9.62 -6.88
N PRO A 60 11.08 10.84 -6.65
CA PRO A 60 10.76 11.33 -5.30
C PRO A 60 9.68 10.48 -4.60
N GLU A 61 8.76 9.92 -5.39
CA GLU A 61 7.70 9.02 -4.90
C GLU A 61 8.20 7.63 -4.49
N ARG A 62 9.46 7.30 -4.78
CA ARG A 62 10.04 5.97 -4.55
C ARG A 62 11.24 5.97 -3.62
N ILE A 63 11.92 7.09 -3.49
CA ILE A 63 13.11 7.22 -2.65
C ILE A 63 12.95 8.46 -1.79
N LEU A 64 12.63 8.23 -0.52
CA LEU A 64 12.71 9.24 0.52
C LEU A 64 14.13 9.27 1.09
N VAL A 65 14.73 10.45 1.10
CA VAL A 65 16.00 10.71 1.78
C VAL A 65 15.72 11.03 3.25
N ILE A 66 16.43 10.35 4.15
CA ILE A 66 16.46 10.66 5.57
C ILE A 66 17.86 11.20 5.88
N ASP A 67 17.96 12.51 6.04
CA ASP A 67 19.20 13.28 6.18
C ASP A 67 19.42 13.84 7.60
N LEU A 68 18.66 13.34 8.58
CA LEU A 68 18.73 13.75 10.00
C LEU A 68 20.12 13.61 10.62
N SER A 69 20.89 12.60 10.19
CA SER A 69 22.27 12.40 10.62
C SER A 69 23.05 11.61 9.56
N LYS A 70 24.37 11.78 9.54
CA LYS A 70 25.24 10.97 8.68
C LYS A 70 25.50 9.60 9.33
N PRO A 71 25.53 8.50 8.55
CA PRO A 71 25.29 8.45 7.11
C PRO A 71 23.80 8.60 6.77
N TYR A 72 23.48 9.34 5.70
CA TYR A 72 22.12 9.45 5.20
C TYR A 72 21.56 8.08 4.83
N THR A 73 20.26 7.92 5.03
CA THR A 73 19.55 6.68 4.71
C THR A 73 18.40 6.93 3.75
N TYR A 74 18.00 5.89 3.04
CA TYR A 74 17.02 5.95 1.99
C TYR A 74 15.96 4.89 2.23
N ARG A 75 14.69 5.24 2.05
CA ARG A 75 13.57 4.30 2.21
C ARG A 75 12.45 4.62 1.23
N LEU A 76 11.50 3.71 1.10
CA LEU A 76 10.28 3.98 0.35
C LEU A 76 9.40 4.95 1.17
N PRO A 77 8.75 5.95 0.54
CA PRO A 77 7.73 6.75 1.21
C PRO A 77 6.59 5.86 1.76
N ARG A 78 6.00 6.25 2.90
CA ARG A 78 4.89 5.51 3.51
C ARG A 78 3.66 5.45 2.60
N HIS A 79 3.41 6.54 1.87
CA HIS A 79 2.30 6.67 0.93
C HIS A 79 2.70 6.45 -0.52
N HIS A 80 3.70 5.61 -0.77
CA HIS A 80 4.15 5.32 -2.15
C HIS A 80 3.01 4.75 -3.01
N ARG A 81 2.98 5.15 -4.28
CA ARG A 81 2.19 4.47 -5.31
C ARG A 81 2.94 3.28 -5.87
N LYS A 82 2.20 2.32 -6.41
CA LYS A 82 2.77 1.32 -7.31
C LYS A 82 3.05 1.97 -8.68
N TYR A 83 3.95 1.35 -9.45
CA TYR A 83 4.26 1.69 -10.84
C TYR A 83 4.12 0.40 -11.65
N SER A 84 2.89 -0.06 -11.81
CA SER A 84 2.54 -1.23 -12.61
C SER A 84 2.36 -0.91 -14.09
N GLY A 85 2.26 0.37 -14.44
CA GLY A 85 1.96 0.78 -15.82
C GLY A 85 0.45 0.82 -16.09
N MET A 86 -0.33 1.02 -15.02
CA MET A 86 -1.79 1.01 -15.05
C MET A 86 -2.33 2.08 -16.00
N ASN A 87 -3.26 1.70 -16.88
CA ASN A 87 -3.95 2.63 -17.77
C ASN A 87 -5.23 3.22 -17.12
N PRO A 88 -5.84 4.28 -17.69
CA PRO A 88 -7.03 4.89 -17.12
C PRO A 88 -8.23 3.95 -16.96
N GLU A 89 -8.43 3.01 -17.88
CA GLU A 89 -9.52 2.03 -17.81
C GLU A 89 -9.34 1.06 -16.64
N GLU A 90 -8.12 0.54 -16.45
CA GLU A 90 -7.72 -0.30 -15.32
C GLU A 90 -7.86 0.46 -14.00
N ALA A 91 -7.47 1.73 -13.96
CA ALA A 91 -7.55 2.57 -12.77
C ALA A 91 -8.99 2.78 -12.31
N VAL A 92 -9.91 3.11 -13.23
CA VAL A 92 -11.33 3.24 -12.90
C VAL A 92 -11.91 1.91 -12.44
N CYS A 93 -11.62 0.84 -13.16
CA CYS A 93 -12.12 -0.49 -12.83
C CYS A 93 -11.69 -0.92 -11.43
N LEU A 94 -10.40 -0.76 -11.10
CA LEU A 94 -9.85 -1.10 -9.80
C LEU A 94 -10.49 -0.28 -8.68
N GLN A 95 -10.65 1.02 -8.88
CA GLN A 95 -11.29 1.87 -7.88
C GLN A 95 -12.77 1.48 -7.66
N LEU A 96 -13.53 1.22 -8.71
CA LEU A 96 -14.93 0.79 -8.58
C LEU A 96 -15.05 -0.57 -7.89
N ALA A 97 -14.21 -1.53 -8.28
CA ALA A 97 -14.17 -2.84 -7.64
C ALA A 97 -13.86 -2.70 -6.14
N PHE A 98 -12.92 -1.81 -5.78
CA PHE A 98 -12.59 -1.55 -4.40
C PHE A 98 -13.73 -0.86 -3.64
N ASP A 99 -14.32 0.19 -4.21
CA ASP A 99 -15.46 0.91 -3.65
C ASP A 99 -16.64 -0.04 -3.36
N TYR A 100 -16.83 -1.07 -4.19
CA TYR A 100 -17.81 -2.14 -3.98
C TYR A 100 -17.39 -3.19 -2.93
N LEU A 101 -16.10 -3.49 -2.81
CA LEU A 101 -15.61 -4.55 -1.93
C LEU A 101 -15.30 -4.08 -0.51
N ILE A 102 -15.15 -2.77 -0.25
CA ILE A 102 -14.79 -2.21 1.07
C ILE A 102 -15.55 -2.87 2.25
N PRO A 103 -16.88 -3.07 2.21
CA PRO A 103 -17.60 -3.66 3.34
C PRO A 103 -17.27 -5.12 3.62
N LEU A 104 -16.75 -5.83 2.61
CA LEU A 104 -16.45 -7.26 2.67
C LEU A 104 -14.98 -7.54 3.03
N LEU A 105 -14.10 -6.55 2.91
CA LEU A 105 -12.67 -6.75 3.08
C LEU A 105 -12.30 -6.70 4.58
N PRO A 106 -11.49 -7.65 5.09
CA PRO A 106 -10.93 -7.55 6.43
C PRO A 106 -10.09 -6.28 6.56
N ASN A 107 -10.18 -5.57 7.68
CA ASN A 107 -9.45 -4.31 7.92
C ASN A 107 -7.93 -4.38 7.65
N ARG A 108 -7.31 -5.56 7.73
CA ARG A 108 -5.87 -5.77 7.46
C ARG A 108 -5.52 -6.16 6.02
N SER A 109 -6.50 -6.52 5.19
CA SER A 109 -6.26 -6.95 3.81
C SER A 109 -5.96 -5.79 2.85
N LEU A 110 -6.15 -4.55 3.31
CA LEU A 110 -6.01 -3.35 2.48
C LEU A 110 -4.56 -2.87 2.35
N ASP A 111 -3.70 -3.19 3.32
CA ASP A 111 -2.33 -2.66 3.37
C ASP A 111 -1.49 -3.02 2.12
N PRO A 112 -1.52 -4.26 1.59
CA PRO A 112 -0.77 -4.60 0.38
C PRO A 112 -1.35 -4.00 -0.90
N ILE A 113 -2.65 -3.69 -0.91
CA ILE A 113 -3.39 -3.19 -2.08
C ILE A 113 -3.36 -1.66 -2.16
N ALA A 114 -3.22 -0.97 -1.03
CA ALA A 114 -3.19 0.49 -0.95
C ALA A 114 -2.23 1.17 -1.96
N PRO A 115 -1.02 0.65 -2.26
CA PRO A 115 -0.17 1.23 -3.30
C PRO A 115 -0.77 1.21 -4.70
N TYR A 116 -1.58 0.20 -5.04
CA TYR A 116 -2.27 0.11 -6.33
C TYR A 116 -3.44 1.08 -6.40
N LEU A 117 -4.19 1.25 -5.30
CA LEU A 117 -5.25 2.26 -5.24
C LEU A 117 -4.69 3.67 -5.41
N ARG A 118 -3.56 3.97 -4.79
CA ARG A 118 -2.84 5.24 -5.00
C ARG A 118 -2.31 5.40 -6.42
N GLU A 119 -1.88 4.31 -7.07
CA GLU A 119 -1.53 4.36 -8.49
C GLU A 119 -2.76 4.72 -9.33
N ALA A 120 -3.89 4.05 -9.10
CA ALA A 120 -5.14 4.31 -9.80
C ALA A 120 -5.62 5.75 -9.62
N GLU A 121 -5.55 6.31 -8.40
CA GLU A 121 -5.85 7.72 -8.14
C GLU A 121 -4.98 8.64 -8.99
N LYS A 122 -3.66 8.39 -8.99
CA LYS A 122 -2.70 9.22 -9.74
C LYS A 122 -2.90 9.11 -11.24
N VAL A 123 -3.20 7.94 -11.78
CA VAL A 123 -3.50 7.75 -13.21
C VAL A 123 -4.75 8.55 -13.61
N LEU A 124 -5.78 8.62 -12.75
CA LEU A 124 -7.00 9.37 -13.06
C LEU A 124 -6.87 10.88 -12.88
N GLU A 125 -5.83 11.36 -12.20
CA GLU A 125 -5.44 12.77 -12.16
C GLU A 125 -4.71 13.23 -13.44
N GLU A 126 -4.21 12.30 -14.26
CA GLU A 126 -3.51 12.63 -15.49
C GLU A 126 -4.47 13.20 -16.56
N SER A 127 -3.99 14.16 -17.34
CA SER A 127 -4.82 14.86 -18.34
C SER A 127 -5.43 13.93 -19.39
N GLN A 128 -4.73 12.84 -19.72
CA GLN A 128 -5.20 11.81 -20.66
C GLN A 128 -6.37 10.97 -20.12
N ALA A 129 -6.54 10.92 -18.79
CA ALA A 129 -7.60 10.19 -18.12
C ALA A 129 -8.90 10.99 -17.93
N ALA A 130 -8.98 12.24 -18.40
CA ALA A 130 -10.10 13.15 -18.13
C ALA A 130 -11.49 12.57 -18.47
N LYS A 131 -11.60 11.72 -19.52
CA LYS A 131 -12.86 11.03 -19.85
C LYS A 131 -13.26 10.03 -18.78
N MET A 132 -12.31 9.22 -18.33
CA MET A 132 -12.50 8.19 -17.31
C MET A 132 -12.79 8.79 -15.94
N GLN A 133 -12.07 9.84 -15.56
CA GLN A 133 -12.33 10.61 -14.34
C GLN A 133 -13.78 11.17 -14.33
N LYS A 134 -14.21 11.80 -15.43
CA LYS A 134 -15.59 12.32 -15.58
C LYS A 134 -16.65 11.25 -15.63
N TRP A 135 -16.34 10.07 -16.15
CA TRP A 135 -17.26 8.95 -16.14
C TRP A 135 -17.43 8.42 -14.71
N LYS A 136 -16.33 8.22 -13.99
CA LYS A 136 -16.35 7.78 -12.58
C LYS A 136 -17.23 8.71 -11.72
N SER A 137 -17.14 10.03 -11.91
CA SER A 137 -17.96 10.99 -11.14
C SER A 137 -19.46 10.95 -11.46
N LYS A 138 -19.88 10.24 -12.52
CA LYS A 138 -21.28 10.11 -12.94
C LYS A 138 -21.90 8.77 -12.56
N VAL A 139 -21.08 7.82 -12.11
CA VAL A 139 -21.54 6.49 -11.70
C VAL A 139 -21.40 6.35 -10.19
N LEU A 140 -22.41 5.73 -9.59
CA LEU A 140 -22.42 5.42 -8.18
C LEU A 140 -22.45 3.90 -8.02
N THR A 141 -21.55 3.38 -7.19
CA THR A 141 -21.56 1.98 -6.79
C THR A 141 -22.76 1.74 -5.87
N GLN A 142 -23.67 0.87 -6.28
CA GLN A 142 -24.88 0.54 -5.53
C GLN A 142 -24.81 -0.92 -5.06
N TYR A 143 -24.95 -1.14 -3.76
CA TYR A 143 -25.07 -2.50 -3.22
C TYR A 143 -26.46 -3.07 -3.51
N GLU A 144 -26.54 -4.38 -3.74
CA GLU A 144 -27.83 -5.05 -3.83
C GLU A 144 -28.53 -5.04 -2.46
N GLY A 145 -29.84 -4.83 -2.46
CA GLY A 145 -30.67 -4.83 -1.25
C GLY A 145 -30.97 -3.44 -0.67
N LEU A 146 -31.64 -3.44 0.49
CA LEU A 146 -32.05 -2.22 1.18
C LEU A 146 -30.82 -1.48 1.72
N GLN A 147 -30.64 -0.23 1.29
CA GLN A 147 -29.63 0.68 1.82
C GLN A 147 -30.08 1.25 3.16
N LEU A 148 -30.21 0.38 4.17
CA LEU A 148 -30.56 0.80 5.52
C LEU A 148 -29.43 1.65 6.10
N GLN A 149 -29.79 2.61 6.95
CA GLN A 149 -28.79 3.32 7.74
C GLN A 149 -28.07 2.30 8.64
N PRO A 150 -26.73 2.17 8.53
CA PRO A 150 -25.98 1.26 9.38
C PRO A 150 -26.18 1.66 10.85
N ALA A 151 -26.31 0.66 11.72
CA ALA A 151 -26.22 0.93 13.15
C ALA A 151 -24.84 1.50 13.48
N THR A 152 -24.78 2.50 14.36
CA THR A 152 -23.50 2.95 14.91
C THR A 152 -22.93 1.83 15.77
N ILE A 153 -21.88 1.17 15.27
CA ILE A 153 -21.17 0.10 15.97
C ILE A 153 -19.84 0.67 16.47
N ASP A 154 -19.49 0.30 17.71
CA ASP A 154 -18.17 0.63 18.27
C ASP A 154 -17.05 -0.03 17.43
N SER A 155 -16.08 0.77 16.98
CA SER A 155 -14.97 0.32 16.12
C SER A 155 -14.12 -0.77 16.77
N ASP A 156 -14.01 -0.77 18.10
CA ASP A 156 -13.23 -1.76 18.84
C ASP A 156 -13.97 -3.10 18.86
N ILE A 157 -15.30 -3.10 18.98
CA ILE A 157 -16.12 -4.32 18.88
C ILE A 157 -15.96 -4.95 17.49
N LEU A 158 -16.12 -4.15 16.44
CA LEU A 158 -16.02 -4.64 15.06
C LEU A 158 -14.60 -5.18 14.75
N SER A 159 -13.57 -4.44 15.16
CA SER A 159 -12.17 -4.87 14.97
C SER A 159 -11.86 -6.17 15.70
N ASN A 160 -12.31 -6.32 16.95
CA ASN A 160 -12.14 -7.55 17.72
C ASN A 160 -12.90 -8.73 17.10
N MET A 161 -14.11 -8.52 16.56
CA MET A 161 -14.85 -9.57 15.84
C MET A 161 -14.12 -10.00 14.57
N HIS A 162 -13.62 -9.06 13.75
CA HIS A 162 -12.83 -9.40 12.56
C HIS A 162 -11.57 -10.20 12.92
N LEU A 163 -10.86 -9.81 13.98
CA LEU A 163 -9.67 -10.55 14.44
C LEU A 163 -10.03 -11.96 14.92
N ALA A 164 -11.11 -12.11 15.67
CA ALA A 164 -11.55 -13.42 16.16
C ALA A 164 -11.99 -14.34 15.03
N LEU A 165 -12.72 -13.83 14.03
CA LEU A 165 -13.06 -14.57 12.80
C LEU A 165 -11.80 -14.99 12.04
N TRP A 166 -10.87 -14.06 11.87
CA TRP A 166 -9.63 -14.31 11.15
C TRP A 166 -8.75 -15.37 11.83
N ASP A 167 -8.61 -15.28 13.16
CA ASP A 167 -7.78 -16.19 13.96
C ASP A 167 -8.52 -17.49 14.35
N GLY A 168 -9.81 -17.63 14.01
CA GLY A 168 -10.64 -18.77 14.42
C GLY A 168 -10.82 -18.91 15.94
N ARG A 169 -10.93 -17.78 16.66
CA ARG A 169 -10.99 -17.72 18.13
C ARG A 169 -12.40 -17.44 18.65
N THR A 170 -12.68 -17.96 19.84
CA THR A 170 -13.90 -17.60 20.59
C THR A 170 -13.79 -16.22 21.22
N ILE A 171 -14.93 -15.54 21.35
CA ILE A 171 -15.04 -14.24 22.04
C ILE A 171 -15.95 -14.34 23.26
N LYS A 172 -15.65 -13.55 24.29
CA LYS A 172 -16.56 -13.29 25.41
C LYS A 172 -17.32 -12.02 25.11
N VAL A 173 -18.65 -12.09 25.15
CA VAL A 173 -19.52 -10.94 24.85
C VAL A 173 -20.57 -10.76 25.93
N SER A 174 -20.96 -9.52 26.18
CA SER A 174 -22.13 -9.20 26.99
C SER A 174 -23.24 -8.74 26.04
N TYR A 175 -24.36 -9.46 26.00
CA TYR A 175 -25.44 -9.22 25.04
C TYR A 175 -26.75 -8.86 25.75
N LEU A 176 -27.32 -7.71 25.39
CA LEU A 176 -28.62 -7.25 25.84
C LEU A 176 -29.70 -7.69 24.83
N SER A 177 -30.49 -8.70 25.17
CA SER A 177 -31.59 -9.16 24.30
C SER A 177 -32.74 -8.16 24.30
N LYS A 178 -33.49 -8.08 23.20
CA LYS A 178 -34.65 -7.19 23.00
C LYS A 178 -35.63 -7.10 24.18
N ASN A 179 -35.92 -8.22 24.86
CA ASN A 179 -36.92 -8.30 25.93
C ASN A 179 -36.33 -8.27 27.35
N GLN A 180 -35.03 -8.00 27.50
CA GLN A 180 -34.36 -7.95 28.81
C GLN A 180 -33.83 -6.55 29.09
N THR A 181 -33.78 -6.20 30.38
CA THR A 181 -33.24 -4.94 30.88
C THR A 181 -31.79 -5.06 31.37
N LYS A 182 -31.26 -6.30 31.49
CA LYS A 182 -29.89 -6.58 31.89
C LYS A 182 -29.19 -7.45 30.83
N PRO A 183 -27.92 -7.15 30.50
CA PRO A 183 -27.16 -7.97 29.57
C PRO A 183 -26.75 -9.30 30.23
N LYS A 184 -26.51 -10.30 29.40
CA LYS A 184 -25.99 -11.63 29.79
C LYS A 184 -24.68 -11.91 29.08
N ASP A 185 -23.78 -12.61 29.76
CA ASP A 185 -22.48 -12.95 29.21
C ASP A 185 -22.50 -14.29 28.48
N TYR A 186 -21.85 -14.34 27.33
CA TYR A 186 -21.74 -15.53 26.49
C TYR A 186 -20.30 -15.73 26.00
N VAL A 187 -19.96 -16.99 25.71
CA VAL A 187 -18.79 -17.35 24.92
C VAL A 187 -19.28 -17.81 23.55
N LEU A 188 -18.89 -17.10 22.49
CA LEU A 188 -19.37 -17.35 21.14
C LEU A 188 -18.22 -17.74 20.20
N HIS A 189 -18.53 -18.61 19.24
CA HIS A 189 -17.72 -18.82 18.05
C HIS A 189 -18.27 -17.92 16.94
N PRO A 190 -17.51 -16.91 16.49
CA PRO A 190 -17.92 -16.10 15.35
C PRO A 190 -18.03 -16.96 14.09
N GLY A 191 -19.21 -17.02 13.47
CA GLY A 191 -19.44 -17.76 12.21
C GLY A 191 -19.40 -16.89 10.95
N GLY A 192 -19.62 -15.58 11.11
CA GLY A 192 -19.65 -14.57 10.05
C GLY A 192 -20.07 -13.21 10.61
N LEU A 193 -19.96 -12.16 9.79
CA LEU A 193 -20.47 -10.81 10.04
C LEU A 193 -21.57 -10.49 9.03
#